data_AF-Q45SQ5-F1
#
_entry.id   AF-Q45SQ5-F1
#
_cell.length_a   1.000
_cell.length_b   1.000
_cell.length_c   1.000
_cell.angle_alpha   90.00
_cell.angle_beta   90.00
_cell.angle_gamma   90.00
#
_symmetry.space_group_name_H-M   'P 1'
#
loop_
_entity.id
_entity.type
_entity.pdbx_description
1 polymer ?
#
loop_
_entity_poly.entity_id
_entity_poly.type
_entity_poly.pdbx_seq_one_letter_code
_entity_poly.pdbx_strand_id
1 'polypeptide(L)'
;AEYITVQKDYKDTLKKIQAGIKDGSITNLVVTYDKDKEVANYNYKTNATTADAKEVAATTLYNLVDSKLDNLGDGDLVSFNIKYDAAEKFHTKDEMDALKTRLENKEIVKPASETTAGLVMADGVTNSKK
;
A
#
# COMPACT_ATOMS: atom_id res chain seq x y z
N ALA A 1 7.36 4.20 -18.27
CA ALA A 1 6.21 4.02 -19.19
C ALA A 1 5.31 5.23 -19.06
N GLU A 2 4.69 5.66 -20.15
CA GLU A 2 3.73 6.76 -20.16
C GLU A 2 2.31 6.20 -20.08
N TYR A 3 1.46 6.85 -19.29
CA TYR A 3 0.06 6.48 -19.12
C TYR A 3 -0.79 7.73 -19.27
N ILE A 4 -1.89 7.60 -20.02
CA ILE A 4 -2.83 8.69 -20.28
C ILE A 4 -4.18 8.27 -19.71
N THR A 5 -4.78 9.16 -18.93
CA THR A 5 -6.13 9.00 -18.38
C THR A 5 -7.00 10.12 -18.91
N VAL A 6 -8.22 9.79 -19.36
CA VAL A 6 -9.21 10.81 -19.73
C VAL A 6 -9.73 11.52 -18.48
N GLN A 7 -10.12 12.78 -18.60
CA GLN A 7 -10.58 13.59 -17.47
C GLN A 7 -11.64 12.86 -16.62
N LYS A 8 -12.65 12.24 -17.23
CA LYS A 8 -13.71 11.53 -16.51
C LYS A 8 -13.20 10.50 -15.48
N ASP A 9 -12.04 9.90 -15.73
CA ASP A 9 -11.47 8.81 -14.92
C ASP A 9 -10.32 9.29 -14.02
N TYR A 10 -10.09 10.61 -13.91
CA TYR A 10 -8.96 11.16 -13.14
C TYR A 10 -9.00 10.72 -11.67
N LYS A 11 -10.20 10.61 -11.07
CA LYS A 11 -10.35 10.25 -9.65
C LYS A 11 -9.78 8.87 -9.34
N ASP A 12 -9.97 7.91 -10.24
CA ASP A 12 -9.43 6.55 -10.04
C ASP A 12 -7.92 6.51 -10.26
N THR A 13 -7.40 7.34 -11.16
CA THR A 13 -5.95 7.52 -11.31
C THR A 13 -5.33 8.17 -10.08
N LEU A 14 -5.95 9.24 -9.54
CA LEU A 14 -5.50 9.87 -8.30
C LEU A 14 -5.51 8.90 -7.13
N LYS A 15 -6.56 8.08 -6.97
CA LYS A 15 -6.60 7.04 -5.92
C LYS A 15 -5.42 6.07 -6.01
N LYS A 16 -5.02 5.65 -7.21
CA LYS A 16 -3.86 4.77 -7.40
C LYS A 16 -2.56 5.46 -7.03
N ILE A 17 -2.39 6.73 -7.40
CA ILE A 17 -1.23 7.54 -7.02
C ILE A 17 -1.19 7.71 -5.49
N GLN A 18 -2.32 8.05 -4.87
CA GLN A 18 -2.43 8.16 -3.41
C GLN A 18 -2.09 6.85 -2.72
N ALA A 19 -2.56 5.71 -3.22
CA ALA A 19 -2.20 4.39 -2.67
C ALA A 19 -0.69 4.15 -2.73
N GLY A 20 -0.03 4.49 -3.85
CA GLY A 20 1.42 4.37 -4.00
C GLY A 20 2.22 5.31 -3.09
N ILE A 21 1.67 6.48 -2.75
CA ILE A 21 2.29 7.38 -1.76
C ILE A 21 2.16 6.78 -0.35
N LYS A 22 0.96 6.31 -0.01
CA LYS A 22 0.64 5.73 1.31
C LYS A 22 1.45 4.48 1.60
N ASP A 23 1.57 3.57 0.64
CA ASP A 23 2.32 2.32 0.82
C ASP A 23 3.84 2.49 0.70
N GLY A 24 4.31 3.70 0.35
CA GLY A 24 5.73 4.05 0.23
C GLY A 24 6.37 3.70 -1.11
N SER A 25 5.64 3.07 -2.03
CA SER A 25 6.18 2.69 -3.34
C SER A 25 6.48 3.90 -4.24
N ILE A 26 5.78 5.03 -4.08
CA ILE A 26 6.09 6.29 -4.77
C ILE A 26 7.04 7.12 -3.91
N THR A 27 8.27 7.31 -4.39
CA THR A 27 9.34 8.02 -3.67
C THR A 27 9.42 9.49 -4.03
N ASN A 28 9.04 9.86 -5.25
CA ASN A 28 9.01 11.24 -5.72
C ASN A 28 7.85 11.47 -6.69
N LEU A 29 7.26 12.66 -6.65
CA LEU A 29 6.21 13.07 -7.58
C LEU A 29 6.35 14.55 -7.94
N VAL A 30 6.42 14.84 -9.23
CA VAL A 30 6.37 16.22 -9.75
C VAL A 30 5.06 16.39 -10.51
N VAL A 31 4.33 17.47 -10.22
CA VAL A 31 3.09 17.84 -10.90
C VAL A 31 3.36 19.01 -11.81
N THR A 32 3.01 18.89 -13.08
CA THR A 32 3.01 20.03 -14.03
C THR A 32 1.63 20.25 -14.62
N TYR A 33 1.25 21.52 -14.78
CA TYR A 33 0.07 21.95 -15.53
C TYR A 33 0.50 22.46 -16.89
N ASP A 34 -0.34 22.24 -17.89
CA ASP A 34 -0.17 22.77 -19.25
C ASP A 34 1.24 22.46 -19.81
N LYS A 35 1.68 21.21 -19.55
CA LYS A 35 2.98 20.60 -19.88
C LYS A 35 4.16 21.10 -19.04
N ASP A 36 4.36 22.41 -18.95
CA ASP A 36 5.66 22.95 -18.54
C ASP A 36 5.62 23.66 -17.17
N LYS A 37 4.43 23.94 -16.64
CA LYS A 37 4.29 24.69 -15.38
C LYS A 37 4.34 23.74 -14.20
N GLU A 38 5.52 23.58 -13.60
CA GLU A 38 5.65 22.88 -12.32
C GLU A 38 4.86 23.60 -11.22
N VAL A 39 3.95 22.87 -10.59
CA VAL A 39 3.13 23.38 -9.47
C VAL A 39 3.44 22.68 -8.15
N ALA A 40 4.10 21.52 -8.21
CA ALA A 40 4.60 20.83 -7.03
C ALA A 40 5.73 19.85 -7.37
N ASN A 41 6.64 19.68 -6.41
CA ASN A 41 7.71 18.71 -6.44
C ASN A 41 7.90 18.12 -5.05
N TYR A 42 7.47 16.87 -4.90
CA TYR A 42 7.46 16.15 -3.64
C TYR A 42 8.54 15.06 -3.63
N ASN A 43 9.40 15.11 -2.62
CA ASN A 43 10.29 14.00 -2.26
C ASN A 43 9.72 13.31 -1.01
N TYR A 44 8.95 12.24 -1.21
CA TYR A 44 8.30 11.52 -0.12
C TYR A 44 9.27 10.66 0.68
N LYS A 45 10.42 10.29 0.11
CA LYS A 45 11.47 9.55 0.83
C LYS A 45 12.06 10.37 1.97
N THR A 46 12.21 11.68 1.78
CA THR A 46 12.77 12.58 2.79
C THR A 46 11.70 13.29 3.62
N ASN A 47 10.57 13.64 3.00
CA ASN A 47 9.59 14.55 3.61
C ASN A 47 8.39 13.81 4.22
N ALA A 48 8.21 12.52 3.93
CA ALA A 48 7.12 11.69 4.45
C ALA A 48 7.67 10.33 4.91
N THR A 49 8.38 10.33 6.04
CA THR A 49 9.12 9.16 6.55
C THR A 49 8.29 8.22 7.42
N THR A 50 7.10 8.63 7.86
CA THR A 50 6.17 7.81 8.65
C THR A 50 4.90 7.50 7.86
N ALA A 51 4.15 6.48 8.26
CA ALA A 51 2.87 6.13 7.63
C ALA A 51 1.87 7.31 7.71
N ASP A 52 1.76 7.97 8.86
CA ASP A 52 0.88 9.14 9.03
C ASP A 52 1.29 10.31 8.12
N ALA A 53 2.60 10.57 7.99
CA ALA A 53 3.09 11.61 7.10
C ALA A 53 2.80 11.30 5.62
N LYS A 54 2.83 10.02 5.23
CA LYS A 54 2.46 9.57 3.88
C LYS A 54 0.95 9.68 3.62
N GLU A 55 0.11 9.42 4.61
CA GLU A 55 -1.33 9.65 4.54
C GLU A 55 -1.67 11.13 4.34
N VAL A 56 -1.01 12.01 5.11
CA VAL A 56 -1.14 13.46 4.94
C VAL A 56 -0.65 13.88 3.55
N ALA A 57 0.51 13.41 3.12
CA ALA A 57 1.07 13.73 1.81
C ALA A 57 0.16 13.31 0.64
N ALA A 58 -0.47 12.13 0.72
CA ALA A 58 -1.43 11.65 -0.27
C ALA A 58 -2.69 12.54 -0.31
N THR A 59 -3.12 13.06 0.84
CA THR A 59 -4.26 13.99 0.93
C THR A 59 -3.88 15.37 0.38
N THR A 60 -2.68 15.87 0.69
CA THR A 60 -2.14 17.12 0.14
C THR A 60 -2.09 17.09 -1.39
N LEU A 61 -1.63 15.99 -1.99
CA LEU A 61 -1.65 15.83 -3.44
C LEU A 61 -3.06 15.95 -4.01
N TYR A 62 -4.03 15.23 -3.43
CA TYR A 62 -5.41 15.28 -3.89
C TYR A 62 -5.95 16.72 -3.85
N ASN A 63 -5.80 17.40 -2.72
CA ASN A 63 -6.28 18.77 -2.56
C ASN A 63 -5.62 19.76 -3.53
N LEU A 64 -4.38 19.51 -3.95
CA LEU A 64 -3.67 20.34 -4.93
C LEU A 64 -4.29 20.25 -6.33
N VAL A 65 -4.64 19.04 -6.78
CA VAL A 65 -4.93 18.76 -8.19
C VAL A 65 -6.40 18.48 -8.50
N ASP A 66 -7.21 18.12 -7.49
CA ASP A 66 -8.62 17.72 -7.67
C ASP A 66 -9.43 18.78 -8.41
N SER A 67 -9.40 20.03 -7.92
CA SER A 67 -10.15 21.14 -8.54
C SER A 67 -9.72 21.43 -9.98
N LYS A 68 -8.40 21.36 -10.29
CA LYS A 68 -7.89 21.60 -11.65
C LYS A 68 -8.26 20.46 -12.59
N LEU A 69 -8.23 19.21 -12.13
CA LEU A 69 -8.62 18.04 -12.92
C LEU A 69 -10.14 17.98 -13.15
N ASP A 70 -10.94 18.38 -12.17
CA ASP A 70 -12.40 18.43 -12.28
C ASP A 70 -12.86 19.48 -13.30
N ASN A 71 -12.11 20.58 -13.41
CA ASN A 71 -12.40 21.71 -14.29
C ASN A 71 -11.32 21.90 -15.37
N LEU A 72 -10.80 20.79 -15.89
CA LEU A 72 -9.79 20.80 -16.94
C LEU A 72 -10.41 21.41 -18.21
N GLY A 73 -9.74 22.43 -18.77
CA GLY A 73 -10.16 23.03 -20.03
C GLY A 73 -9.91 22.11 -21.22
N ASP A 74 -10.57 22.40 -22.35
CA ASP A 74 -10.31 21.68 -23.59
C ASP A 74 -8.84 21.85 -24.02
N GLY A 75 -8.11 20.74 -24.11
CA GLY A 75 -6.70 20.71 -24.49
C GLY A 75 -5.71 20.94 -23.34
N ASP A 76 -6.19 21.27 -22.13
CA ASP A 76 -5.37 21.36 -20.93
C ASP A 76 -4.92 19.97 -20.48
N LEU A 77 -3.78 19.91 -19.79
CA LEU A 77 -3.20 18.66 -19.28
C LEU A 77 -2.62 18.86 -17.88
N VAL A 78 -2.75 17.84 -17.05
CA VAL A 78 -2.01 17.71 -15.79
C VAL A 78 -1.12 16.48 -15.91
N SER A 79 0.19 16.67 -15.74
CA SER A 79 1.16 15.57 -15.82
C SER A 79 1.70 15.24 -14.44
N PHE A 80 1.80 13.94 -14.15
CA PHE A 80 2.40 13.41 -12.93
C PHE A 80 3.68 12.65 -13.29
N ASN A 81 4.83 13.24 -12.97
CA ASN A 81 6.13 12.58 -13.13
C ASN A 81 6.45 11.83 -11.84
N ILE A 82 6.22 10.52 -11.87
CA ILE A 82 6.28 9.63 -10.71
C ILE A 82 7.57 8.81 -10.74
N LYS A 83 8.36 8.89 -9.66
CA LYS A 83 9.42 7.92 -9.38
C LYS A 83 8.90 6.92 -8.36
N TYR A 84 9.08 5.64 -8.64
CA TYR A 84 8.67 4.54 -7.79
C TYR A 84 9.84 3.64 -7.45
N ASP A 85 9.83 3.06 -6.26
CA ASP A 85 10.76 2.04 -5.81
C ASP A 85 9.99 0.99 -4.99
N ALA A 86 9.87 -0.22 -5.52
CA ALA A 86 9.15 -1.30 -4.85
C ALA A 86 9.84 -1.76 -3.56
N ALA A 87 11.14 -1.49 -3.38
CA ALA A 87 11.86 -1.84 -2.16
C ALA A 87 11.51 -0.92 -0.98
N GLU A 88 11.00 0.28 -1.26
CA GLU A 88 10.55 1.26 -0.25
C GLU A 88 9.10 1.00 0.20
N LYS A 89 8.40 0.08 -0.49
CA LYS A 89 7.04 -0.31 -0.10
C LYS A 89 7.09 -1.01 1.25
N PHE A 90 6.31 -0.50 2.21
CA PHE A 90 6.18 -1.12 3.53
C PHE A 90 4.82 -1.79 3.68
N HIS A 91 4.78 -2.76 4.56
CA HIS A 91 3.55 -3.42 4.93
C HIS A 91 2.76 -2.59 5.92
N THR A 92 1.47 -2.40 5.63
CA THR A 92 0.59 -1.67 6.55
C THR A 92 0.30 -2.50 7.80
N LYS A 93 -0.16 -1.83 8.86
CA LYS A 93 -0.54 -2.51 10.10
C LYS A 93 -1.63 -3.56 9.86
N ASP A 94 -2.64 -3.23 9.05
CA ASP A 94 -3.74 -4.14 8.72
C ASP A 94 -3.26 -5.36 7.94
N GLU A 95 -2.32 -5.19 7.01
CA GLU A 95 -1.70 -6.30 6.30
C GLU A 95 -0.95 -7.23 7.28
N MET A 96 -0.27 -6.67 8.27
CA MET A 96 0.46 -7.47 9.27
C MET A 96 -0.46 -8.18 10.24
N ASP A 97 -1.53 -7.52 10.67
CA ASP A 97 -2.54 -8.12 11.54
C ASP A 97 -3.26 -9.27 10.80
N ALA A 98 -3.57 -9.10 9.51
CA ALA A 98 -4.13 -10.17 8.68
C ALA A 98 -3.15 -11.36 8.50
N LEU A 99 -1.86 -11.09 8.27
CA LEU A 99 -0.84 -12.15 8.20
C LEU A 99 -0.70 -12.89 9.53
N LYS A 100 -0.70 -12.17 10.65
CA LYS A 100 -0.63 -12.73 11.99
C LYS A 100 -1.81 -13.67 12.24
N THR A 101 -3.04 -13.22 12.01
CA THR A 101 -4.23 -14.06 12.17
C THR A 101 -4.18 -15.32 11.31
N ARG A 102 -3.69 -15.21 10.07
CA ARG A 102 -3.54 -16.37 9.18
C ARG A 102 -2.50 -17.37 9.69
N LEU A 103 -1.43 -16.88 10.32
CA LEU A 103 -0.41 -17.73 10.94
C LEU A 103 -0.92 -18.39 12.22
N GLU A 104 -1.62 -17.64 13.07
CA GLU A 104 -2.21 -18.16 14.32
C GLU A 104 -3.24 -19.27 14.07
N ASN A 105 -4.01 -19.17 12.98
CA ASN A 105 -5.02 -20.16 12.62
C ASN A 105 -4.48 -21.31 11.75
N LYS A 106 -3.17 -21.40 11.56
CA LYS A 106 -2.57 -22.45 10.71
C LYS A 106 -2.47 -23.76 11.48
N GLU A 107 -3.19 -24.79 11.04
CA GLU A 107 -3.02 -26.15 11.52
C GLU A 107 -1.63 -26.67 11.11
N ILE A 108 -0.75 -26.92 12.09
CA ILE A 108 0.64 -27.36 11.84
C ILE A 108 0.71 -28.89 11.73
N VAL A 109 -0.03 -29.62 12.58
CA VAL A 109 -0.04 -31.08 12.60
C VAL A 109 -1.29 -31.59 13.32
N LYS A 110 -1.87 -32.67 12.80
CA LYS A 110 -3.03 -33.35 13.38
C LYS A 110 -2.61 -34.35 14.46
N PRO A 111 -3.44 -34.58 15.48
CA PRO A 111 -3.30 -35.77 16.33
C PRO A 111 -3.34 -37.04 15.47
N ALA A 112 -2.60 -38.08 15.86
CA ALA A 112 -2.73 -39.39 15.23
C ALA A 112 -4.13 -39.98 15.43
N SER A 113 -4.62 -40.75 14.45
CA SER A 113 -5.82 -41.60 14.57
C SER A 113 -5.45 -43.07 14.35
N GLU A 114 -6.39 -43.99 14.53
CA GLU A 114 -6.18 -45.43 14.30
C GLU A 114 -5.70 -45.75 12.87
N THR A 115 -6.01 -44.89 11.90
CA THR A 115 -5.73 -45.11 10.48
C THR A 115 -4.85 -44.03 9.85
N THR A 116 -4.49 -42.98 10.60
CA THR A 116 -3.73 -41.83 10.07
C THR A 116 -2.62 -41.42 11.03
N ALA A 117 -1.38 -41.37 10.54
CA ALA A 117 -0.23 -40.89 11.32
C ALA A 117 -0.38 -39.41 11.73
N GLY A 118 0.10 -39.06 12.92
CA GLY A 118 0.02 -37.69 13.48
C GLY A 118 0.80 -37.55 14.79
N LEU A 119 0.60 -36.44 15.50
CA LEU A 119 1.18 -36.23 16.84
C LEU A 119 0.64 -37.26 17.84
N VAL A 120 1.54 -37.83 18.63
CA VAL A 120 1.23 -38.69 19.79
C VAL A 120 1.81 -38.06 21.06
N MET A 121 1.20 -38.33 22.21
CA MET A 121 1.75 -37.92 23.50
C MET A 121 3.09 -38.64 23.73
N ALA A 122 4.12 -37.90 24.14
CA ALA A 122 5.39 -38.52 24.52
C ALA A 122 5.20 -39.38 25.78
N ASP A 123 5.71 -40.60 25.77
CA ASP A 123 5.64 -41.51 26.92
C ASP A 123 6.44 -40.96 28.10
N GLY A 124 5.71 -40.42 29.10
CA GLY A 124 6.33 -39.83 30.29
C GLY A 124 5.41 -39.44 31.44
N VAL A 125 4.10 -39.72 31.40
CA VAL A 125 3.21 -39.52 32.57
C VAL A 125 2.31 -40.73 32.76
N THR A 126 2.87 -41.81 33.29
CA THR A 126 2.07 -42.77 34.06
C THR A 126 1.68 -42.08 35.36
N ASN A 127 0.47 -41.52 35.40
CA ASN A 127 -0.16 -41.03 36.62
C ASN A 127 -0.54 -42.24 37.50
N SER A 128 0.46 -42.85 38.14
CA SER A 128 0.26 -43.94 39.10
C SER A 128 -0.21 -43.33 40.43
N LYS A 129 -1.52 -43.06 40.54
CA LYS A 129 -2.16 -43.04 41.86
C LYS A 129 -2.17 -44.47 42.40
N LYS A 130 -1.37 -44.74 43.42
CA LYS A 130 -1.64 -45.75 44.44
C LYS A 130 -1.54 -45.08 45.80
#